data_AF-A0A3M2ZW27-F1
#
_entry.id   AF-A0A3M2ZW27-F1
#
_cell.length_a   1.000
_cell.length_b   1.000
_cell.length_c   1.000
_cell.angle_alpha   90.00
_cell.angle_beta   90.00
_cell.angle_gamma   90.00
#
_symmetry.space_group_name_H-M   'P 1'
#
loop_
_entity.id
_entity.type
_entity.pdbx_description
1 polymer ?
#
loop_
_entity_poly.entity_id
_entity_poly.type
_entity_poly.pdbx_seq_one_letter_code
_entity_poly.pdbx_strand_id
1 'polypeptide(L)'
;MALTNLIDRLNEDAAVDGILLQLPLPAHLDASLLLERIRPDKDVDGFHPYNVGRLAQRIPLLRPCTPKGIIALLESTGVDLYGLDAVVVGASNIVWQAM
;
A
#
# COMPACT_ATOMS: atom_id res chain seq x y z
N MET A 1 9.39 17.38 -12.01
CA MET A 1 9.86 18.32 -10.96
C MET A 1 8.74 18.82 -10.05
N ALA A 2 7.55 19.20 -10.55
CA ALA A 2 6.48 19.71 -9.66
C ALA A 2 5.95 18.66 -8.65
N LEU A 3 5.73 17.41 -9.07
CA LEU A 3 5.12 16.39 -8.22
C LEU A 3 6.07 15.87 -7.12
N THR A 4 7.34 15.66 -7.44
CA THR A 4 8.36 15.26 -6.45
C THR A 4 8.52 16.30 -5.35
N ASN A 5 8.53 17.59 -5.71
CA ASN A 5 8.62 18.68 -4.73
C ASN A 5 7.37 18.75 -3.83
N LEU A 6 6.20 18.41 -4.37
CA LEU A 6 4.98 18.33 -3.58
C LEU A 6 5.06 17.19 -2.56
N ILE A 7 5.48 16.00 -2.98
CA ILE A 7 5.67 14.85 -2.08
C ILE A 7 6.65 15.20 -0.97
N ASP A 8 7.79 15.80 -1.30
CA ASP A 8 8.80 16.21 -0.32
C ASP A 8 8.24 17.21 0.69
N ARG A 9 7.46 18.20 0.24
CA ARG A 9 6.82 19.16 1.13
C ARG A 9 5.80 18.49 2.07
N LEU A 10 4.98 17.56 1.56
CA LEU A 10 3.99 16.83 2.36
C LEU A 10 4.65 15.86 3.35
N ASN A 11 5.79 15.28 2.98
CA ASN A 11 6.59 14.44 3.88
C ASN A 11 7.06 15.22 5.12
N GLU A 12 7.50 16.46 4.93
CA GLU A 12 7.99 17.32 6.02
C GLU A 12 6.87 18.05 6.79
N ASP A 13 5.65 18.10 6.26
CA ASP A 13 4.53 18.75 6.92
C ASP A 13 4.01 17.92 8.09
N ALA A 14 4.20 18.39 9.32
CA ALA A 14 3.74 17.73 10.54
C ALA A 14 2.20 17.69 10.68
N ALA A 15 1.46 18.48 9.90
CA ALA A 15 -0.01 18.43 9.85
C ALA A 15 -0.54 17.36 8.88
N VAL A 16 0.33 16.71 8.11
CA VAL A 16 -0.04 15.67 7.13
C VAL A 16 0.36 14.31 7.66
N ASP A 17 -0.63 13.51 8.07
CA ASP A 17 -0.41 12.15 8.58
C ASP A 17 -0.29 11.11 7.46
N GLY A 18 -0.77 11.42 6.25
CA GLY A 18 -0.85 10.45 5.16
C GLY A 18 -0.84 11.07 3.77
N ILE A 19 -0.22 10.37 2.82
CA ILE A 19 -0.13 10.73 1.42
C ILE A 19 -0.65 9.56 0.58
N LEU A 20 -1.56 9.87 -0.34
CA LEU A 20 -2.12 8.90 -1.28
C LEU A 20 -1.78 9.32 -2.71
N LEU A 21 -1.13 8.43 -3.45
CA LEU A 21 -0.74 8.67 -4.84
C LEU A 21 -1.69 7.95 -5.78
N GLN A 22 -2.58 8.71 -6.42
CA GLN A 22 -3.57 8.14 -7.34
C GLN A 22 -2.91 7.59 -8.61
N LEU A 23 -3.21 6.31 -8.92
CA LEU A 23 -2.79 5.62 -10.15
C LEU A 23 -3.97 5.48 -11.14
N PRO A 24 -3.73 5.33 -12.47
CA PRO A 24 -2.42 5.36 -13.13
C PRO A 24 -1.89 6.80 -13.32
N LEU A 25 -0.57 6.95 -13.33
CA LEU A 25 0.08 8.21 -13.63
C LEU A 25 0.27 8.41 -15.14
N PRO A 26 0.43 9.66 -15.61
CA PRO A 26 0.92 9.94 -16.96
C PRO A 26 2.20 9.17 -17.28
N ALA A 27 2.33 8.65 -18.51
CA ALA A 27 3.39 7.73 -18.91
C ALA A 27 4.84 8.22 -18.74
N HIS A 28 5.04 9.53 -18.60
CA HIS A 28 6.36 10.13 -18.37
C HIS A 28 6.78 10.15 -16.89
N LEU A 29 5.89 9.71 -15.98
CA LEU A 29 6.15 9.62 -14.55
C LEU A 29 6.34 8.17 -14.13
N ASP A 30 7.40 7.93 -13.35
CA ASP A 30 7.65 6.63 -12.75
C ASP A 30 6.91 6.54 -11.41
N ALA A 31 5.85 5.73 -11.36
CA ALA A 31 5.08 5.50 -10.15
C ALA A 31 5.92 4.88 -9.03
N SER A 32 6.87 3.99 -9.36
CA SER A 32 7.69 3.29 -8.37
C SER A 32 8.58 4.29 -7.62
N LEU A 33 9.24 5.19 -8.36
CA LEU A 33 10.09 6.24 -7.77
C LEU A 33 9.27 7.22 -6.90
N LEU A 34 8.04 7.53 -7.29
CA LEU A 34 7.18 8.43 -6.53
C LEU A 34 6.64 7.78 -5.27
N LEU A 35 6.27 6.49 -5.32
CA LEU A 35 5.85 5.71 -4.15
C LEU A 35 7.00 5.54 -3.15
N GLU A 36 8.21 5.25 -3.62
CA GLU A 36 9.42 5.17 -2.78
C GLU A 36 9.82 6.50 -2.15
N ARG A 37 9.36 7.63 -2.73
CA ARG A 37 9.64 8.96 -2.18
C ARG A 37 8.71 9.31 -1.01
N ILE A 38 7.53 8.68 -0.92
CA ILE A 38 6.61 8.89 0.20
C ILE A 38 7.21 8.25 1.44
N ARG A 39 7.24 8.97 2.56
CA ARG A 39 7.75 8.39 3.81
C ARG A 39 6.93 7.16 4.22
N PRO A 40 7.53 6.03 4.64
CA PRO A 40 6.79 4.81 4.98
C PRO A 40 5.74 5.00 6.07
N ASP A 41 5.96 5.91 7.01
CA ASP A 41 5.02 6.25 8.09
C ASP A 41 3.83 7.10 7.62
N LYS A 42 3.91 7.69 6.42
CA LYS A 42 2.83 8.46 5.77
C LYS A 42 2.24 7.76 4.55
N ASP A 43 2.74 6.58 4.19
CA ASP A 43 2.22 5.75 3.11
C ASP A 43 0.96 5.01 3.56
N VAL A 44 -0.16 5.72 3.56
CA VAL A 44 -1.46 5.19 4.01
C VAL A 44 -2.04 4.15 3.05
N ASP A 45 -1.53 4.09 1.82
CA ASP A 45 -1.94 3.09 0.82
C ASP A 45 -1.13 1.79 0.94
N GLY A 46 0.00 1.82 1.66
CA GLY A 46 0.80 0.65 2.02
C GLY A 46 1.67 0.08 0.89
N PHE A 47 1.79 0.79 -0.23
CA PHE A 47 2.53 0.34 -1.42
C PHE A 47 4.01 0.70 -1.41
N HIS A 48 4.49 1.41 -0.39
CA HIS A 48 5.91 1.63 -0.21
C HIS A 48 6.61 0.26 -0.01
N PRO A 49 7.69 -0.05 -0.75
CA PRO A 49 8.37 -1.36 -0.68
C PRO A 49 8.74 -1.80 0.74
N TYR A 50 9.12 -0.84 1.59
CA TYR A 50 9.33 -1.07 3.03
C TYR A 50 8.10 -1.64 3.75
N ASN A 51 6.90 -1.06 3.55
CA ASN A 51 5.66 -1.51 4.20
C ASN A 51 5.24 -2.90 3.69
N VAL A 52 5.36 -3.14 2.39
CA VAL A 52 5.14 -4.46 1.77
C VAL A 52 6.12 -5.50 2.32
N GLY A 53 7.41 -5.17 2.42
CA GLY A 53 8.42 -6.06 3.00
C GLY A 53 8.17 -6.39 4.48
N ARG A 54 7.76 -5.40 5.27
CA ARG A 54 7.37 -5.58 6.68
C ARG A 54 6.14 -6.49 6.81
N LEU A 55 5.17 -6.37 5.91
CA LEU A 55 4.01 -7.27 5.84
C LEU A 55 4.44 -8.70 5.54
N ALA A 56 5.31 -8.92 4.54
CA ALA A 56 5.82 -10.25 4.18
C ALA A 56 6.60 -10.91 5.34
N GLN A 57 7.28 -10.11 6.17
CA GLN A 57 7.99 -10.57 7.38
C GLN A 57 7.07 -10.77 8.60
N ARG A 58 5.74 -10.60 8.45
CA ARG A 58 4.75 -10.70 9.54
C ARG A 58 4.94 -9.66 10.67
N ILE A 59 5.54 -8.52 10.36
CA ILE A 59 5.75 -7.38 11.29
C ILE A 59 5.18 -6.08 10.71
N PRO A 60 3.88 -6.05 10.36
CA PRO A 60 3.28 -4.97 9.58
C PRO A 60 3.31 -3.63 10.33
N LEU A 61 3.55 -2.55 9.58
CA LEU A 61 3.24 -1.18 9.99
C LEU A 61 1.91 -0.77 9.34
N LEU A 62 1.94 0.15 8.38
CA LEU A 62 0.82 0.43 7.49
C LEU A 62 0.67 -0.74 6.49
N ARG A 63 -0.57 -1.18 6.28
CA ARG A 63 -0.91 -2.33 5.44
C ARG A 63 -1.71 -1.84 4.24
N PRO A 64 -1.54 -2.46 3.06
CA PRO A 64 -2.35 -2.17 1.91
C PRO A 64 -3.84 -2.23 2.21
N CYS A 65 -4.55 -1.16 1.82
CA CYS A 65 -5.92 -0.91 2.21
C CYS A 65 -6.88 -1.99 1.67
N THR A 66 -6.68 -2.44 0.43
CA THR A 66 -7.54 -3.42 -0.25
C THR A 66 -7.46 -4.82 0.37
N PRO A 67 -6.26 -5.44 0.54
CA PRO A 67 -6.14 -6.71 1.26
C PRO A 67 -6.65 -6.69 2.68
N LYS A 68 -6.34 -5.62 3.44
CA LYS A 68 -6.85 -5.46 4.80
C LYS A 68 -8.38 -5.42 4.82
N GLY A 69 -9.00 -4.72 3.87
CA GLY A 69 -10.46 -4.67 3.74
C GLY A 69 -11.06 -6.05 3.42
N ILE A 70 -10.45 -6.80 2.51
CA ILE A 70 -10.91 -8.15 2.13
C ILE A 70 -10.83 -9.12 3.32
N ILE A 71 -9.73 -9.13 4.08
CA ILE A 71 -9.61 -9.94 5.29
C ILE A 71 -10.68 -9.55 6.32
N ALA A 72 -10.90 -8.25 6.55
CA ALA A 72 -11.94 -7.79 7.47
C ALA A 72 -13.35 -8.23 7.04
N LEU A 73 -13.63 -8.21 5.73
CA LEU A 73 -14.90 -8.71 5.18
C LEU A 73 -15.05 -10.22 5.40
N LEU A 74 -14.00 -11.01 5.14
CA LEU A 74 -14.02 -12.46 5.38
C LEU A 74 -14.21 -12.79 6.86
N GLU A 75 -13.47 -12.13 7.75
CA GLU A 75 -13.60 -12.27 9.20
C GLU A 75 -15.03 -11.96 9.67
N SER A 76 -15.68 -10.95 9.08
CA SER A 76 -17.07 -10.58 9.43
C SER A 76 -18.11 -11.66 9.13
N THR A 77 -17.78 -12.66 8.29
CA THR A 77 -18.68 -13.77 7.97
C THR A 77 -18.70 -14.86 9.04
N GLY A 78 -17.72 -14.88 9.95
CA GLY A 78 -17.56 -15.92 10.97
C GLY A 78 -17.02 -17.26 10.44
N VAL A 79 -16.60 -17.33 9.18
CA VAL A 79 -15.95 -18.52 8.60
C VAL A 79 -14.52 -18.63 9.10
N ASP A 80 -14.13 -19.80 9.57
CA ASP A 80 -12.72 -20.10 9.85
C ASP A 80 -11.96 -20.29 8.54
N LEU A 81 -10.98 -19.41 8.30
CA LEU A 81 -10.17 -19.41 7.09
C LEU A 81 -8.99 -20.40 7.16
N TYR A 82 -8.71 -20.96 8.33
CA TYR A 82 -7.53 -21.80 8.52
C TYR A 82 -7.63 -23.13 7.75
N GLY A 83 -6.61 -23.41 6.93
CA GLY A 83 -6.54 -24.65 6.15
C GLY A 83 -7.36 -24.66 4.86
N LEU A 84 -7.98 -23.54 4.48
CA LEU A 84 -8.66 -23.40 3.20
C LEU A 84 -7.67 -23.15 2.06
N ASP A 85 -7.98 -23.68 0.87
CA ASP A 85 -7.26 -23.36 -0.37
C ASP A 85 -7.72 -21.99 -0.89
N ALA A 86 -6.80 -21.03 -0.94
CA ALA A 86 -7.05 -19.68 -1.47
C ALA A 86 -6.42 -19.51 -2.86
N VAL A 87 -7.18 -18.98 -3.81
CA VAL A 87 -6.71 -18.63 -5.16
C VAL A 87 -6.95 -17.16 -5.43
N VAL A 88 -5.89 -16.41 -5.68
CA VAL A 88 -5.96 -15.01 -6.13
C VAL A 88 -5.75 -14.99 -7.64
N VAL A 89 -6.72 -14.46 -8.38
CA VAL A 89 -6.65 -14.33 -9.84
C VAL A 89 -6.26 -12.91 -10.20
N GLY A 90 -5.02 -12.72 -10.63
CA GLY A 90 -4.44 -11.43 -11.00
C GLY A 90 -3.19 -11.11 -10.17
N ALA A 91 -2.11 -10.69 -10.85
CA ALA A 91 -0.79 -10.50 -10.24
C ALA A 91 -0.31 -9.03 -10.30
N SER A 92 -1.23 -8.06 -10.24
CA SER A 92 -0.85 -6.64 -10.27
C SER A 92 -0.21 -6.21 -8.96
N ASN A 93 0.81 -5.35 -9.01
CA ASN A 93 1.53 -4.90 -7.81
C ASN A 93 0.62 -4.26 -6.74
N ILE A 94 -0.52 -3.69 -7.15
CA ILE A 94 -1.48 -2.99 -6.29
C ILE A 94 -2.34 -3.96 -5.46
N VAL A 95 -2.53 -5.20 -5.92
CA VAL A 95 -3.43 -6.16 -5.24
C VAL A 95 -2.67 -7.41 -4.78
N TRP A 96 -1.76 -7.92 -5.61
CA TRP A 96 -1.14 -9.23 -5.41
C TRP A 96 -0.08 -9.28 -4.32
N GLN A 97 0.83 -8.29 -4.23
CA GLN A 97 1.99 -8.38 -3.34
C GLN A 97 1.63 -8.36 -1.83
N ALA A 98 0.37 -8.12 -1.51
CA ALA A 98 -0.12 -7.93 -0.15
C ALA A 98 -1.32 -8.81 0.22
N MET A 99 -1.72 -9.72 -0.68
CA MET A 99 -2.61 -10.85 -0.37
C MET A 99 -1.77 -12.06 0.01
#